data_AF-A0A8I0SQB8-F1
#
_entry.id   AF-A0A8I0SQB8-F1
#
_cell.length_a   1.000
_cell.length_b   1.000
_cell.length_c   1.000
_cell.angle_alpha   90.00
_cell.angle_beta   90.00
_cell.angle_gamma   90.00
#
_symmetry.space_group_name_H-M   'P 1'
#
loop_
_entity.id
_entity.type
_entity.pdbx_description
1 polymer ?
#
loop_
_entity_poly.entity_id
_entity_poly.type
_entity_poly.pdbx_seq_one_letter_code
_entity_poly.pdbx_strand_id
1 'polypeptide(L)'
;MKYSKGMFDRSNNRKRKPLAVRRTGAARVGDKTKPKIRLSIGMKDLALPATFLAALGCGWLALSWFQPRDNRISWQACLENQQGVGLYPNLVEIPAGTYEVPENSPTLTPFLLFHDKPNIVLQNSVLLQNKEVDREQLKHYADAIDRLQDFDEKERLRLRLGSHWDHNDVQDSLVRHITWEGAWDYSQWLSRKTGCDYRLPSRDEWAAAAIFLTAQGQAPVNAQVNAPVNAQVNGGMTAEEVAKNVLLGAREWSQSPCPDGYFLLGGDDWTASADDKKEICMPAILAMAGFRLVLNPSSIPGLQVNSTQTGGSLKMDEALSLEKVNK
;
A
#
# COMPACT_ATOMS: atom_id res chain seq x y z
N MET A 1 38.54 -19.17 23.33
CA MET A 1 37.07 -18.97 23.42
C MET A 1 36.40 -20.15 22.75
N LYS A 2 35.65 -20.95 23.52
CA LYS A 2 34.96 -22.17 23.05
C LYS A 2 33.55 -21.80 22.60
N TYR A 3 33.19 -22.11 21.36
CA TYR A 3 31.83 -21.99 20.85
C TYR A 3 31.03 -23.25 21.23
N SER A 4 29.93 -23.07 21.98
CA SER A 4 28.97 -24.13 22.26
C SER A 4 27.94 -24.21 21.13
N LYS A 5 27.83 -25.39 20.54
CA LYS A 5 26.76 -25.81 19.62
C LYS A 5 25.50 -26.10 20.44
N GLY A 6 24.50 -25.23 20.36
CA GLY A 6 23.18 -25.42 20.94
C GLY A 6 22.25 -26.11 19.94
N MET A 7 22.02 -27.41 20.17
CA MET A 7 21.14 -28.31 19.44
C MET A 7 19.69 -28.00 19.81
N PHE A 8 18.84 -27.61 18.85
CA PHE A 8 17.40 -27.49 19.05
C PHE A 8 16.71 -28.67 18.36
N ASP A 9 16.37 -29.68 19.16
CA ASP A 9 15.48 -30.78 18.79
C ASP A 9 14.15 -30.57 19.53
N ARG A 10 13.09 -30.26 18.77
CA ARG A 10 11.70 -30.30 19.26
C ARG A 10 10.85 -31.01 18.23
N SER A 11 10.95 -32.33 18.22
CA SER A 11 9.96 -33.23 17.62
C SER A 11 8.62 -33.12 18.34
N ASN A 12 7.71 -32.31 17.81
CA ASN A 12 6.32 -32.26 18.27
C ASN A 12 5.52 -33.38 17.61
N ASN A 13 5.53 -34.54 18.26
CA ASN A 13 4.89 -35.77 17.82
C ASN A 13 3.36 -35.71 18.05
N ARG A 14 2.62 -35.01 17.19
CA ARG A 14 1.14 -35.09 17.16
C ARG A 14 0.72 -36.31 16.34
N LYS A 15 0.28 -37.35 17.06
CA LYS A 15 -0.43 -38.53 16.53
C LYS A 15 -1.60 -38.11 15.65
N ARG A 16 -1.43 -38.19 14.32
CA ARG A 16 -2.54 -38.10 13.36
C ARG A 16 -3.27 -39.45 13.36
N LYS A 17 -4.59 -39.42 13.61
CA LYS A 17 -5.49 -40.56 13.41
C LYS A 17 -5.53 -40.92 11.92
N PRO A 18 -5.57 -42.20 11.53
CA PRO A 18 -5.68 -42.59 10.13
C PRO A 18 -7.07 -42.23 9.58
N LEU A 19 -7.09 -41.43 8.52
CA LEU A 19 -8.28 -41.19 7.69
C LEU A 19 -8.56 -42.45 6.87
N ALA A 20 -9.79 -42.94 6.96
CA ALA A 20 -10.29 -44.05 6.18
C ALA A 20 -10.21 -43.74 4.67
N VAL A 21 -9.42 -44.53 3.95
CA VAL A 21 -9.34 -44.53 2.49
C VAL A 21 -10.65 -45.10 1.95
N ARG A 22 -11.55 -44.21 1.52
CA ARG A 22 -12.75 -44.58 0.77
C ARG A 22 -12.34 -44.85 -0.67
N ARG A 23 -12.24 -46.14 -1.04
CA ARG A 23 -12.06 -46.62 -2.41
C ARG A 23 -13.10 -45.98 -3.34
N THR A 24 -12.67 -45.15 -4.27
CA THR A 24 -13.47 -44.73 -5.43
C THR A 24 -13.46 -45.86 -6.45
N GLY A 25 -14.65 -46.31 -6.83
CA GLY A 25 -14.85 -47.31 -7.87
C GLY A 25 -14.50 -46.75 -9.25
N ALA A 26 -13.84 -47.58 -10.04
CA ALA A 26 -13.60 -47.35 -11.45
C ALA A 26 -14.94 -47.30 -12.22
N ALA A 27 -15.22 -46.18 -12.87
CA ALA A 27 -16.32 -46.04 -13.82
C ALA A 27 -15.78 -46.07 -15.26
N ARG A 28 -16.42 -46.92 -16.06
CA ARG A 28 -16.14 -47.25 -17.46
C ARG A 28 -16.03 -46.02 -18.36
N VAL A 29 -15.06 -46.10 -19.26
CA VAL A 29 -14.98 -45.34 -20.51
C VAL A 29 -16.20 -45.67 -21.37
N GLY A 30 -17.07 -44.69 -21.57
CA GLY A 30 -18.23 -44.74 -22.46
C GLY A 30 -18.09 -43.64 -23.50
N ASP A 31 -17.71 -44.05 -24.71
CA ASP A 31 -17.70 -43.30 -25.96
C ASP A 31 -19.12 -42.85 -26.34
N LYS A 32 -19.37 -41.53 -26.46
CA LYS A 32 -20.55 -40.94 -27.13
C LYS A 32 -20.25 -39.53 -27.67
N THR A 33 -20.07 -39.47 -28.99
CA THR A 33 -20.64 -38.50 -29.94
C THR A 33 -21.02 -37.09 -29.41
N LYS A 34 -20.28 -36.08 -29.89
CA LYS A 34 -20.59 -34.65 -29.69
C LYS A 34 -21.84 -34.23 -30.50
N PRO A 35 -22.89 -33.65 -29.90
CA PRO A 35 -23.89 -32.90 -30.65
C PRO A 35 -23.39 -31.48 -30.93
N LYS A 36 -23.47 -31.07 -32.19
CA LYS A 36 -23.15 -29.74 -32.70
C LYS A 36 -24.34 -28.83 -32.41
N ILE A 37 -24.34 -28.13 -31.27
CA ILE A 37 -25.37 -27.15 -30.93
C ILE A 37 -25.09 -25.87 -31.71
N ARG A 38 -25.94 -25.58 -32.70
CA ARG A 38 -25.94 -24.33 -33.49
C ARG A 38 -26.99 -23.41 -32.86
N LEU A 39 -26.54 -22.48 -32.01
CA LEU A 39 -27.40 -21.40 -31.49
C LEU A 39 -27.57 -20.35 -32.60
N SER A 40 -28.69 -20.42 -33.32
CA SER A 40 -29.19 -19.31 -34.14
C SER A 40 -30.12 -18.47 -33.27
N ILE A 41 -29.61 -17.35 -32.76
CA ILE A 41 -30.44 -16.31 -32.14
C ILE A 41 -31.08 -15.54 -33.30
N GLY A 42 -32.36 -15.84 -33.56
CA GLY A 42 -33.18 -15.03 -34.45
C GLY A 42 -33.61 -13.76 -33.72
N MET A 43 -33.07 -12.61 -34.12
CA MET A 43 -33.66 -11.32 -33.80
C MET A 43 -34.96 -11.21 -34.60
N LYS A 44 -36.10 -11.37 -33.92
CA LYS A 44 -37.40 -10.96 -34.44
C LYS A 44 -37.78 -9.62 -33.83
N ASP A 45 -38.20 -8.75 -34.72
CA ASP A 45 -38.74 -7.42 -34.52
C ASP A 45 -39.72 -7.35 -33.34
N LEU A 46 -39.35 -6.58 -32.31
CA LEU A 46 -40.28 -6.07 -31.31
C LEU A 46 -40.61 -4.63 -31.69
N ALA A 47 -41.65 -4.47 -32.51
CA ALA A 47 -42.33 -3.21 -32.69
C ALA A 47 -43.04 -2.85 -31.38
N LEU A 48 -42.59 -1.79 -30.73
CA LEU A 48 -43.25 -1.19 -29.57
C LEU A 48 -44.49 -0.41 -30.05
N PRO A 49 -45.68 -0.61 -29.46
CA PRO A 49 -46.84 0.21 -29.76
C PRO A 49 -46.66 1.62 -29.18
N ALA A 50 -46.61 2.60 -30.07
CA ALA A 50 -46.62 4.02 -29.76
C ALA A 50 -48.03 4.48 -29.42
N THR A 51 -48.50 4.23 -28.19
CA THR A 51 -49.67 4.91 -27.61
C THR A 51 -49.68 4.71 -26.11
N PHE A 52 -49.24 5.70 -25.33
CA PHE A 52 -49.78 6.02 -24.00
C PHE A 52 -49.20 7.38 -23.58
N LEU A 53 -49.69 8.43 -24.26
CA LEU A 53 -49.65 9.80 -23.76
C LEU A 53 -51.00 10.09 -23.09
N ALA A 54 -50.93 10.80 -21.96
CA ALA A 54 -52.03 11.40 -21.21
C ALA A 54 -52.78 10.50 -20.20
N ALA A 55 -52.35 10.55 -18.93
CA ALA A 55 -53.18 10.92 -17.78
C ALA A 55 -52.36 10.81 -16.48
N LEU A 56 -52.66 11.67 -15.50
CA LEU A 56 -52.00 11.89 -14.18
C LEU A 56 -50.78 12.83 -14.27
N GLY A 57 -50.86 14.14 -14.04
CA GLY A 57 -51.85 14.90 -13.26
C GLY A 57 -51.70 14.62 -11.77
N CYS A 58 -51.02 15.52 -11.04
CA CYS A 58 -50.80 15.52 -9.57
C CYS A 58 -49.71 14.58 -9.01
N GLY A 59 -48.47 15.08 -8.95
CA GLY A 59 -47.36 14.43 -8.26
C GLY A 59 -46.14 15.33 -8.05
N TRP A 60 -46.34 16.65 -7.90
CA TRP A 60 -45.27 17.65 -7.76
C TRP A 60 -44.83 17.88 -6.29
N LEU A 61 -44.91 16.86 -5.43
CA LEU A 61 -44.54 16.96 -4.00
C LEU A 61 -43.68 15.80 -3.45
N ALA A 62 -42.94 15.08 -4.31
CA ALA A 62 -42.10 13.96 -3.84
C ALA A 62 -40.72 13.86 -4.52
N LEU A 63 -40.09 14.99 -4.83
CA LEU A 63 -38.72 15.04 -5.41
C LEU A 63 -37.73 15.84 -4.56
N SER A 64 -37.98 15.99 -3.25
CA SER A 64 -37.06 16.66 -2.32
C SER A 64 -36.14 15.72 -1.52
N TRP A 65 -36.18 14.40 -1.75
CA TRP A 65 -35.41 13.42 -0.96
C TRP A 65 -34.13 12.89 -1.62
N PHE A 66 -33.75 13.44 -2.77
CA PHE A 66 -32.44 13.21 -3.36
C PHE A 66 -31.73 14.55 -3.56
N GLN A 67 -31.54 15.30 -2.47
CA GLN A 67 -30.40 16.21 -2.43
C GLN A 67 -29.16 15.33 -2.46
N PRO A 68 -28.25 15.44 -3.44
CA PRO A 68 -26.92 14.88 -3.29
C PRO A 68 -26.41 15.47 -1.97
N ARG A 69 -26.20 14.62 -0.96
CA ARG A 69 -25.54 15.08 0.26
C ARG A 69 -24.23 15.67 -0.23
N ASP A 70 -24.11 16.99 -0.12
CA ASP A 70 -22.88 17.72 -0.35
C ASP A 70 -21.96 17.24 0.78
N ASN A 71 -21.39 16.04 0.60
CA ASN A 71 -20.44 15.38 1.48
C ASN A 71 -19.09 16.10 1.40
N ARG A 72 -19.10 17.43 1.31
CA ARG A 72 -17.98 18.28 1.70
C ARG A 72 -17.87 18.18 3.21
N ILE A 73 -17.41 17.03 3.68
CA ILE A 73 -16.70 16.94 4.94
C ILE A 73 -15.66 18.05 4.87
N SER A 74 -15.81 19.04 5.75
CA SER A 74 -14.90 20.19 5.75
C SER A 74 -13.47 19.67 5.95
N TRP A 75 -12.52 20.20 5.21
CA TRP A 75 -11.07 20.00 5.32
C TRP A 75 -10.54 20.14 6.76
N GLN A 76 -11.18 21.00 7.56
CA GLN A 76 -10.97 21.05 9.01
C GLN A 76 -11.20 19.68 9.66
N ALA A 77 -12.21 18.93 9.25
CA ALA A 77 -12.40 17.55 9.69
C ALA A 77 -11.30 16.61 9.18
N CYS A 78 -10.72 16.78 7.99
CA CYS A 78 -9.58 15.95 7.56
C CYS A 78 -8.38 16.13 8.51
N LEU A 79 -8.05 17.38 8.89
CA LEU A 79 -6.96 17.72 9.81
C LEU A 79 -7.27 17.45 11.29
N GLU A 80 -8.46 17.80 11.75
CA GLU A 80 -8.93 17.54 13.13
C GLU A 80 -9.07 16.04 13.38
N ASN A 81 -9.52 15.27 12.38
CA ASN A 81 -9.55 13.82 12.49
C ASN A 81 -8.13 13.26 12.67
N GLN A 82 -7.08 13.81 12.05
CA GLN A 82 -5.69 13.32 12.26
C GLN A 82 -5.25 13.35 13.73
N GLN A 83 -5.90 14.13 14.61
CA GLN A 83 -5.52 14.25 16.01
C GLN A 83 -6.07 13.12 16.91
N GLY A 84 -6.86 12.19 16.36
CA GLY A 84 -7.34 11.02 17.09
C GLY A 84 -6.24 9.96 17.29
N VAL A 85 -6.13 9.41 18.50
CA VAL A 85 -5.08 8.43 18.85
C VAL A 85 -5.21 7.16 18.00
N GLY A 86 -4.14 6.77 17.30
CA GLY A 86 -3.90 5.42 16.75
C GLY A 86 -4.34 5.13 15.31
N LEU A 87 -5.36 5.80 14.78
CA LEU A 87 -5.91 5.47 13.45
C LEU A 87 -5.15 6.14 12.28
N TYR A 88 -4.55 7.30 12.53
CA TYR A 88 -4.16 8.21 11.45
C TYR A 88 -2.69 8.04 11.05
N PRO A 89 -2.38 8.06 9.75
CA PRO A 89 -1.01 7.98 9.28
C PRO A 89 -0.25 9.24 9.68
N ASN A 90 0.94 9.06 10.25
CA ASN A 90 1.87 10.17 10.43
C ASN A 90 2.50 10.48 9.07
N LEU A 91 2.23 11.69 8.56
CA LEU A 91 2.61 12.11 7.21
C LEU A 91 3.78 13.10 7.26
N VAL A 92 4.67 13.01 6.29
CA VAL A 92 5.77 13.94 6.05
C VAL A 92 5.60 14.55 4.66
N GLU A 93 5.81 15.86 4.55
CA GLU A 93 5.79 16.55 3.26
C GLU A 93 7.05 16.26 2.46
N ILE A 94 6.84 15.82 1.23
CA ILE A 94 7.85 15.70 0.19
C ILE A 94 7.58 16.84 -0.79
N PRO A 95 8.45 17.86 -0.87
CA PRO A 95 8.23 19.02 -1.71
C PRO A 95 8.06 18.68 -3.20
N ALA A 96 7.44 19.57 -3.97
CA ALA A 96 7.57 19.51 -5.42
C ALA A 96 9.04 19.82 -5.80
N GLY A 97 9.56 19.19 -6.86
CA GLY A 97 10.94 19.43 -7.26
C GLY A 97 11.52 18.36 -8.16
N THR A 98 12.80 18.53 -8.48
CA THR A 98 13.61 17.53 -9.18
C THR A 98 14.58 16.91 -8.19
N TYR A 99 14.59 15.58 -8.14
CA TYR A 99 15.41 14.76 -7.26
C TYR A 99 16.39 13.97 -8.11
N GLU A 100 17.68 14.25 -7.93
CA GLU A 100 18.74 13.50 -8.61
C GLU A 100 18.92 12.15 -7.94
N VAL A 101 18.88 11.08 -8.73
CA VAL A 101 19.14 9.72 -8.24
C VAL A 101 20.64 9.57 -8.05
N PRO A 102 21.14 9.34 -6.82
CA PRO A 102 22.57 9.28 -6.60
C PRO A 102 23.17 8.00 -7.21
N GLU A 103 24.00 8.14 -8.25
CA GLU A 103 24.60 7.01 -8.98
C GLU A 103 25.48 6.11 -8.09
N ASN A 104 26.09 6.69 -7.04
CA ASN A 104 27.08 6.02 -6.19
C ASN A 104 26.68 5.96 -4.71
N SER A 105 25.39 6.07 -4.39
CA SER A 105 24.95 5.97 -2.99
C SER A 105 24.78 4.50 -2.59
N PRO A 106 25.71 3.89 -1.82
CA PRO A 106 25.56 2.48 -1.43
C PRO A 106 24.25 2.20 -0.69
N THR A 107 23.67 3.23 -0.08
CA THR A 107 22.42 3.16 0.68
C THR A 107 21.19 3.21 -0.20
N LEU A 108 21.13 4.12 -1.19
CA LEU A 108 19.94 4.32 -2.03
C LEU A 108 19.98 3.50 -3.32
N THR A 109 21.17 3.27 -3.87
CA THR A 109 21.38 2.55 -5.12
C THR A 109 20.64 1.20 -5.13
N PRO A 110 20.71 0.31 -4.11
CA PRO A 110 19.97 -0.95 -4.13
C PRO A 110 18.46 -0.80 -4.32
N PHE A 111 17.89 0.32 -3.88
CA PHE A 111 16.45 0.60 -3.88
C PHE A 111 16.00 1.54 -5.01
N LEU A 112 16.94 2.21 -5.68
CA LEU A 112 16.64 3.16 -6.75
C LEU A 112 17.23 2.74 -8.09
N LEU A 113 18.05 1.69 -8.14
CA LEU A 113 18.66 1.17 -9.37
C LEU A 113 17.65 0.84 -10.46
N PHE A 114 16.40 0.56 -10.08
CA PHE A 114 15.33 0.26 -11.00
C PHE A 114 14.58 1.51 -11.49
N HIS A 115 14.89 2.70 -10.97
CA HIS A 115 14.50 3.93 -11.63
C HIS A 115 15.42 4.17 -12.82
N ASP A 116 14.98 3.83 -14.03
CA ASP A 116 15.65 4.13 -15.31
C ASP A 116 15.79 5.65 -15.61
N LYS A 117 15.52 6.52 -14.62
CA LYS A 117 15.57 7.96 -14.75
C LYS A 117 16.70 8.50 -13.87
N PRO A 118 17.64 9.30 -14.41
CA PRO A 118 18.65 9.96 -13.59
C PRO A 118 18.05 11.02 -12.67
N ASN A 119 16.86 11.51 -13.01
CA ASN A 119 16.14 12.54 -12.26
C ASN A 119 14.67 12.13 -12.09
N ILE A 120 14.15 12.29 -10.89
CA ILE A 120 12.75 12.11 -10.55
C ILE A 120 12.13 13.49 -10.38
N VAL A 121 11.02 13.76 -11.07
CA VAL A 121 10.37 15.06 -11.03
C VAL A 121 9.00 14.93 -10.38
N LEU A 122 8.82 15.58 -9.23
CA LEU A 122 7.52 15.75 -8.60
C LEU A 122 6.92 17.08 -9.01
N GLN A 123 5.79 17.03 -9.73
CA GLN A 123 5.07 18.23 -10.16
C GLN A 123 4.38 18.96 -9.01
N ASN A 124 3.97 18.22 -7.98
CA ASN A 124 3.29 18.74 -6.80
C ASN A 124 3.96 18.17 -5.55
N SER A 125 3.89 18.88 -4.42
CA SER A 125 4.27 18.29 -3.15
C SER A 125 3.27 17.20 -2.79
N VAL A 126 3.72 16.23 -2.00
CA VAL A 126 2.90 15.13 -1.51
C VAL A 126 3.13 14.92 -0.02
N LEU A 127 2.10 14.46 0.69
CA LEU A 127 2.24 14.04 2.08
C LEU A 127 2.35 12.52 2.10
N LEU A 128 3.55 12.00 2.34
CA LEU A 128 3.82 10.56 2.40
C LEU A 128 3.82 10.08 3.85
N GLN A 129 3.21 8.92 4.11
CA GLN A 129 3.30 8.27 5.41
C GLN A 129 4.76 7.94 5.76
N ASN A 130 5.21 8.47 6.89
CA ASN A 130 6.61 8.35 7.29
C ASN A 130 6.98 6.93 7.74
N LYS A 131 6.02 6.05 8.00
CA LYS A 131 6.19 4.61 8.24
C LYS A 131 5.25 3.79 7.36
N GLU A 132 5.57 2.52 7.13
CA GLU A 132 4.58 1.55 6.61
C GLU A 132 3.32 1.58 7.47
N VAL A 133 2.18 1.25 6.85
CA VAL A 133 0.94 1.03 7.59
C VAL A 133 1.19 -0.05 8.63
N ASP A 134 0.89 0.25 9.89
CA ASP A 134 1.08 -0.68 10.98
C ASP A 134 -0.17 -1.53 11.24
N ARG A 135 0.03 -2.58 12.04
CA ARG A 135 -1.01 -3.58 12.29
C ARG A 135 -2.24 -2.97 12.96
N GLU A 136 -2.04 -2.00 13.84
CA GLU A 136 -3.13 -1.32 14.54
C GLU A 136 -3.99 -0.51 13.56
N GLN A 137 -3.35 0.24 12.67
CA GLN A 137 -4.01 0.98 11.60
C GLN A 137 -4.83 0.07 10.68
N LEU A 138 -4.27 -1.07 10.24
CA LEU A 138 -4.98 -2.01 9.37
C LEU A 138 -6.09 -2.78 10.11
N LYS A 139 -5.91 -3.06 11.41
CA LYS A 139 -6.90 -3.76 12.23
C LYS A 139 -8.26 -3.05 12.18
N HIS A 140 -8.28 -1.71 12.19
CA HIS A 140 -9.54 -0.96 12.10
C HIS A 140 -10.32 -1.21 10.80
N TYR A 141 -9.61 -1.43 9.69
CA TYR A 141 -10.22 -1.80 8.42
C TYR A 141 -10.71 -3.25 8.44
N ALA A 142 -9.90 -4.18 8.94
CA ALA A 142 -10.29 -5.57 9.10
C ALA A 142 -11.55 -5.73 9.98
N ASP A 143 -11.60 -5.02 11.11
CA ASP A 143 -12.77 -4.98 12.00
C ASP A 143 -14.01 -4.39 11.28
N ALA A 144 -13.81 -3.44 10.36
CA ALA A 144 -14.90 -2.87 9.59
C ALA A 144 -15.45 -3.88 8.56
N ILE A 145 -14.58 -4.64 7.89
CA ILE A 145 -14.98 -5.76 7.02
C ILE A 145 -15.77 -6.79 7.83
N ASP A 146 -15.32 -7.11 9.04
CA ASP A 146 -15.94 -8.14 9.87
C ASP A 146 -17.35 -7.81 10.33
N ARG A 147 -17.70 -6.52 10.39
CA ARG A 147 -19.04 -6.03 10.76
C ARG A 147 -20.01 -5.96 9.58
N LEU A 148 -19.56 -6.18 8.35
CA LEU A 148 -20.42 -6.22 7.18
C LEU A 148 -21.47 -7.33 7.33
N GLN A 149 -22.72 -6.98 7.02
CA GLN A 149 -23.85 -7.92 7.06
C GLN A 149 -23.93 -8.77 5.79
N ASP A 150 -23.52 -8.20 4.66
CA ASP A 150 -23.43 -8.90 3.38
C ASP A 150 -22.24 -9.89 3.43
N PHE A 151 -22.56 -11.18 3.43
CA PHE A 151 -21.58 -12.25 3.54
C PHE A 151 -20.67 -12.34 2.32
N ASP A 152 -21.22 -12.17 1.12
CA ASP A 152 -20.46 -12.31 -0.12
C ASP A 152 -19.47 -11.17 -0.26
N GLU A 153 -19.89 -9.94 0.07
CA GLU A 153 -19.01 -8.77 0.08
C GLU A 153 -17.92 -8.88 1.16
N LYS A 154 -18.27 -9.37 2.35
CA LYS A 154 -17.32 -9.61 3.44
C LYS A 154 -16.24 -10.61 3.02
N GLU A 155 -16.63 -11.74 2.45
CA GLU A 155 -15.68 -12.77 2.01
C GLU A 155 -14.80 -12.25 0.86
N ARG A 156 -15.37 -11.53 -0.10
CA ARG A 156 -14.63 -10.88 -1.19
C ARG A 156 -13.56 -9.93 -0.66
N LEU A 157 -13.90 -9.05 0.29
CA LEU A 157 -12.95 -8.10 0.87
C LEU A 157 -11.87 -8.78 1.72
N ARG A 158 -12.20 -9.86 2.44
CA ARG A 158 -11.21 -10.66 3.18
C ARG A 158 -10.20 -11.34 2.25
N LEU A 159 -10.67 -11.91 1.14
CA LEU A 159 -9.79 -12.50 0.13
C LEU A 159 -8.85 -11.46 -0.48
N ARG A 160 -9.38 -10.25 -0.77
CA ARG A 160 -8.56 -9.13 -1.27
C ARG A 160 -7.61 -8.60 -0.22
N LEU A 161 -7.96 -8.58 1.07
CA LEU A 161 -7.02 -8.16 2.12
C LEU A 161 -5.77 -9.05 2.14
N GLY A 162 -5.94 -10.35 1.90
CA GLY A 162 -4.88 -11.35 1.83
C GLY A 162 -5.13 -12.49 2.80
N SER A 163 -4.98 -13.73 2.33
CA SER A 163 -5.28 -14.95 3.11
C SER A 163 -4.39 -15.15 4.34
N HIS A 164 -3.29 -14.41 4.42
CA HIS A 164 -2.29 -14.51 5.49
C HIS A 164 -2.35 -13.36 6.49
N TRP A 165 -3.31 -12.43 6.34
CA TRP A 165 -3.56 -11.44 7.38
C TRP A 165 -4.06 -12.14 8.65
N ASP A 166 -3.18 -12.25 9.65
CA ASP A 166 -3.52 -12.76 10.99
C ASP A 166 -3.35 -11.64 12.02
N HIS A 167 -4.46 -11.19 12.58
CA HIS A 167 -4.47 -10.17 13.64
C HIS A 167 -3.83 -10.65 14.95
N ASN A 168 -3.57 -11.96 15.11
CA ASN A 168 -2.98 -12.55 16.31
C ASN A 168 -1.47 -12.74 16.23
N ASP A 169 -0.85 -12.46 15.09
CA ASP A 169 0.60 -12.52 15.01
C ASP A 169 1.21 -11.37 15.85
N VAL A 170 1.82 -11.73 16.96
CA VAL A 170 2.31 -10.75 17.96
C VAL A 170 3.71 -10.24 17.61
N GLN A 171 4.33 -10.79 16.56
CA GLN A 171 5.77 -10.68 16.37
C GLN A 171 6.19 -9.52 15.47
N ASP A 172 5.30 -9.00 14.62
CA ASP A 172 5.59 -7.87 13.74
C ASP A 172 4.60 -6.71 13.94
N SER A 173 5.12 -5.51 14.17
CA SER A 173 4.30 -4.30 14.27
C SER A 173 3.87 -3.77 12.90
N LEU A 174 4.62 -4.11 11.85
CA LEU A 174 4.35 -3.67 10.48
C LEU A 174 3.41 -4.64 9.77
N VAL A 175 2.57 -4.08 8.90
CA VAL A 175 1.67 -4.89 8.09
C VAL A 175 2.44 -5.50 6.94
N ARG A 176 2.42 -6.82 6.89
CA ARG A 176 2.93 -7.61 5.77
C ARG A 176 1.81 -8.49 5.24
N HIS A 177 2.09 -9.15 4.12
CA HIS A 177 1.19 -10.14 3.54
C HIS A 177 -0.15 -9.60 3.04
N ILE A 178 -0.15 -8.35 2.58
CA ILE A 178 -1.31 -7.70 1.98
C ILE A 178 -1.18 -7.75 0.47
N THR A 179 -2.28 -8.06 -0.22
CA THR A 179 -2.33 -7.98 -1.69
C THR A 179 -2.39 -6.52 -2.13
N TRP A 180 -2.10 -6.24 -3.39
CA TRP A 180 -2.24 -4.88 -3.89
C TRP A 180 -3.69 -4.36 -3.77
N GLU A 181 -4.67 -5.20 -4.10
CA GLU A 181 -6.08 -4.84 -3.97
C GLU A 181 -6.50 -4.54 -2.54
N GLY A 182 -5.95 -5.28 -1.57
CA GLY A 182 -6.19 -5.07 -0.15
C GLY A 182 -5.65 -3.72 0.31
N ALA A 183 -4.44 -3.37 -0.11
CA ALA A 183 -3.81 -2.08 0.17
C ALA A 183 -4.59 -0.92 -0.46
N TRP A 184 -5.03 -1.08 -1.71
CA TRP A 184 -5.89 -0.10 -2.38
C TRP A 184 -7.26 0.04 -1.70
N ASP A 185 -7.95 -1.06 -1.39
CA ASP A 185 -9.25 -0.99 -0.72
C ASP A 185 -9.15 -0.33 0.66
N TYR A 186 -8.05 -0.58 1.39
CA TYR A 186 -7.74 0.10 2.64
C TYR A 186 -7.60 1.61 2.44
N SER A 187 -6.83 2.06 1.44
CA SER A 187 -6.69 3.50 1.17
C SER A 187 -8.04 4.13 0.86
N GLN A 188 -8.85 3.49 0.00
CA GLN A 188 -10.18 3.98 -0.34
C GLN A 188 -11.14 3.99 0.86
N TRP A 189 -11.06 2.99 1.74
CA TRP A 189 -11.84 2.96 2.98
C TRP A 189 -11.44 4.12 3.91
N LEU A 190 -10.13 4.33 4.10
CA LEU A 190 -9.64 5.40 4.93
C LEU A 190 -10.06 6.76 4.37
N SER A 191 -9.95 6.95 3.05
CA SER A 191 -10.37 8.17 2.36
C SER A 191 -11.83 8.51 2.61
N ARG A 192 -12.72 7.51 2.48
CA ARG A 192 -14.16 7.70 2.77
C ARG A 192 -14.42 8.03 4.24
N LYS A 193 -13.62 7.47 5.15
CA LYS A 193 -13.82 7.63 6.59
C LYS A 193 -13.35 8.99 7.09
N THR A 194 -12.29 9.52 6.51
CA THR A 194 -11.67 10.78 6.95
C THR A 194 -12.07 11.98 6.10
N GLY A 195 -12.54 11.75 4.87
CA GLY A 195 -12.74 12.77 3.85
C GLY A 195 -11.45 13.24 3.18
N CYS A 196 -10.30 12.62 3.48
CA CYS A 196 -9.01 12.91 2.86
C CYS A 196 -8.79 11.99 1.64
N ASP A 197 -8.01 12.38 0.64
CA ASP A 197 -7.74 11.57 -0.56
C ASP A 197 -6.47 10.72 -0.40
N TYR A 198 -6.57 9.62 0.37
CA TYR A 198 -5.49 8.65 0.53
C TYR A 198 -5.42 7.68 -0.64
N ARG A 199 -4.19 7.38 -1.06
CA ARG A 199 -3.86 6.39 -2.11
C ARG A 199 -2.50 5.76 -1.85
N LEU A 200 -2.12 4.78 -2.66
CA LEU A 200 -0.77 4.24 -2.68
C LEU A 200 0.20 5.23 -3.37
N PRO A 201 1.50 5.25 -3.01
CA PRO A 201 2.49 6.05 -3.69
C PRO A 201 2.70 5.59 -5.12
N SER A 202 2.91 6.53 -6.04
CA SER A 202 3.54 6.21 -7.32
C SER A 202 5.02 5.88 -7.12
N ARG A 203 5.64 5.34 -8.16
CA ARG A 203 7.06 4.96 -8.17
C ARG A 203 7.94 6.19 -7.96
N ASP A 204 7.63 7.26 -8.71
CA ASP A 204 8.35 8.52 -8.65
C ASP A 204 8.16 9.22 -7.29
N GLU A 205 6.95 9.20 -6.70
CA GLU A 205 6.71 9.77 -5.36
C GLU A 205 7.49 9.04 -4.27
N TRP A 206 7.50 7.70 -4.30
CA TRP A 206 8.22 6.91 -3.33
C TRP A 206 9.73 7.14 -3.42
N ALA A 207 10.29 7.15 -4.63
CA ALA A 207 11.71 7.36 -4.82
C ALA A 207 12.16 8.78 -4.51
N ALA A 208 11.36 9.80 -4.86
CA ALA A 208 11.60 11.17 -4.43
C ALA A 208 11.62 11.28 -2.90
N ALA A 209 10.69 10.61 -2.22
CA ALA A 209 10.65 10.59 -0.77
C ALA A 209 11.88 9.88 -0.16
N ALA A 210 12.29 8.75 -0.73
CA ALA A 210 13.51 8.04 -0.33
C ALA A 210 14.76 8.94 -0.42
N ILE A 211 14.94 9.65 -1.54
CA ILE A 211 16.03 10.61 -1.74
C ILE A 211 15.94 11.76 -0.73
N PHE A 212 14.77 12.38 -0.63
CA PHE A 212 14.54 13.54 0.24
C PHE A 212 14.83 13.23 1.71
N LEU A 213 14.22 12.17 2.25
CA LEU A 213 14.36 11.79 3.66
C LEU A 213 15.80 11.39 4.01
N THR A 214 16.48 10.69 3.08
CA THR A 214 17.89 10.35 3.23
C THR A 214 18.77 11.60 3.28
N ALA A 215 18.53 12.56 2.38
CA ALA A 215 19.29 13.81 2.34
C ALA A 215 19.07 14.67 3.61
N GLN A 216 17.90 14.59 4.24
CA GLN A 216 17.58 15.31 5.48
C GLN A 216 18.15 14.64 6.74
N GLY A 217 18.69 13.42 6.64
CA GLY A 217 19.03 12.64 7.83
C GLY A 217 17.82 12.39 8.75
N GLN A 218 16.61 12.40 8.20
CA GLN A 218 15.35 12.18 8.93
C GLN A 218 14.83 10.76 8.73
N ALA A 219 15.04 9.90 9.75
CA ALA A 219 14.58 8.53 9.75
C ALA A 219 13.08 8.49 10.07
N PRO A 220 12.31 7.59 9.43
CA PRO A 220 11.06 7.10 9.96
C PRO A 220 11.20 6.68 11.41
N VAL A 221 10.29 7.17 12.25
CA VAL A 221 10.30 7.00 13.72
C VAL A 221 10.34 5.52 14.17
N ASN A 222 9.96 4.58 13.32
CA ASN A 222 9.88 3.14 13.66
C ASN A 222 11.24 2.42 13.79
N ALA A 223 12.33 3.06 13.38
CA ALA A 223 13.69 2.61 13.60
C ALA A 223 14.00 2.20 15.04
N GLN A 224 13.38 2.89 15.99
CA GLN A 224 13.75 2.82 17.40
C GLN A 224 13.01 1.73 18.16
N VAL A 225 11.94 1.15 17.61
CA VAL A 225 11.04 0.27 18.39
C VAL A 225 11.63 -1.14 18.57
N ASN A 226 12.56 -1.57 17.71
CA ASN A 226 13.22 -2.88 17.80
C ASN A 226 14.74 -2.81 18.05
N ALA A 227 15.33 -1.62 18.20
CA ALA A 227 16.72 -1.49 18.59
C ALA A 227 16.86 -1.84 20.09
N PRO A 228 17.86 -2.64 20.50
CA PRO A 228 18.08 -2.93 21.91
C PRO A 228 18.23 -1.61 22.68
N VAL A 229 17.49 -1.50 23.79
CA VAL A 229 17.32 -0.30 24.64
C VAL A 229 18.64 0.36 25.09
N ASN A 230 19.78 -0.31 24.92
CA ASN A 230 21.10 0.21 25.26
C ASN A 230 21.79 0.99 24.11
N ALA A 231 21.15 1.18 22.95
CA ALA A 231 21.70 1.96 21.82
C ALA A 231 21.19 3.41 21.75
N GLN A 232 20.39 3.88 22.72
CA GLN A 232 20.05 5.30 22.86
C GLN A 232 21.20 6.06 23.55
N VAL A 233 22.27 6.34 22.80
CA VAL A 233 23.33 7.27 23.23
C VAL A 233 23.32 8.46 22.28
N ASN A 234 22.65 9.57 22.67
CA ASN A 234 22.87 10.98 22.27
C ASN A 234 23.44 11.34 20.87
N GLY A 235 23.30 10.49 19.87
CA GLY A 235 23.76 10.69 18.50
C GLY A 235 22.54 10.58 17.59
N GLY A 236 22.30 11.63 16.80
CA GLY A 236 21.26 11.57 15.77
C GLY A 236 21.48 10.35 14.86
N MET A 237 20.40 9.77 14.36
CA MET A 237 20.50 8.70 13.37
C MET A 237 21.31 9.21 12.17
N THR A 238 22.27 8.42 11.74
CA THR A 238 23.02 8.70 10.51
C THR A 238 22.08 8.68 9.31
N ALA A 239 22.39 9.41 8.24
CA ALA A 239 21.62 9.36 6.98
C ALA A 239 21.48 7.92 6.44
N GLU A 240 22.45 7.04 6.76
CA GLU A 240 22.37 5.61 6.43
C GLU A 240 21.31 4.87 7.25
N GLU A 241 21.25 5.09 8.57
CA GLU A 241 20.20 4.53 9.42
C GLU A 241 18.84 5.08 9.02
N VAL A 242 18.76 6.35 8.70
CA VAL A 242 17.55 7.02 8.20
C VAL A 242 17.00 6.34 6.96
N ALA A 243 17.84 6.22 5.94
CA ALA A 243 17.50 5.55 4.70
C ALA A 243 17.14 4.10 4.97
N LYS A 244 17.90 3.40 5.82
CA LYS A 244 17.54 2.07 6.30
C LYS A 244 16.16 2.03 6.92
N ASN A 245 15.63 3.05 7.58
CA ASN A 245 14.27 2.99 8.12
C ASN A 245 13.17 3.41 7.14
N VAL A 246 13.52 4.17 6.10
CA VAL A 246 12.65 4.41 4.94
C VAL A 246 12.58 3.17 4.06
N LEU A 247 13.68 2.44 3.95
CA LEU A 247 13.94 1.43 2.92
C LEU A 247 14.03 -0.01 3.46
N LEU A 248 14.28 -0.22 4.75
CA LEU A 248 14.12 -1.51 5.44
C LEU A 248 12.66 -1.62 5.89
N GLY A 249 12.00 -2.56 5.26
CA GLY A 249 10.57 -2.83 5.36
C GLY A 249 10.27 -4.05 4.52
N ALA A 250 9.01 -4.45 4.46
CA ALA A 250 8.64 -5.36 3.38
C ALA A 250 8.76 -4.60 2.04
N ARG A 251 8.76 -5.31 0.92
CA ARG A 251 8.43 -4.68 -0.36
C ARG A 251 7.12 -3.91 -0.20
N GLU A 252 7.03 -2.72 -0.79
CA GLU A 252 5.85 -1.86 -0.69
C GLU A 252 5.08 -1.80 -2.00
N TRP A 253 3.76 -1.81 -1.93
CA TRP A 253 2.92 -1.65 -3.12
C TRP A 253 2.93 -0.23 -3.67
N SER A 254 3.16 -0.10 -4.99
CA SER A 254 2.92 1.14 -5.73
C SER A 254 1.53 1.15 -6.40
N GLN A 255 0.94 2.32 -6.61
CA GLN A 255 -0.16 2.49 -7.57
C GLN A 255 0.30 2.45 -9.04
N SER A 256 1.61 2.49 -9.30
CA SER A 256 2.16 2.56 -10.65
C SER A 256 2.00 1.20 -11.35
N PRO A 257 1.30 1.13 -12.49
CA PRO A 257 1.10 -0.13 -13.20
C PRO A 257 2.38 -0.53 -13.95
N CYS A 258 2.51 -1.83 -14.19
CA CYS A 258 3.53 -2.47 -15.02
C CYS A 258 2.86 -3.60 -15.85
N PRO A 259 3.55 -4.18 -16.86
CA PRO A 259 2.90 -5.12 -17.80
C PRO A 259 2.16 -6.29 -17.15
N ASP A 260 2.69 -6.79 -16.03
CA ASP A 260 2.16 -7.96 -15.32
C ASP A 260 1.46 -7.60 -13.99
N GLY A 261 1.16 -6.32 -13.73
CA GLY A 261 0.47 -5.88 -12.52
C GLY A 261 0.93 -4.52 -12.00
N TYR A 262 1.52 -4.52 -10.80
CA TYR A 262 1.98 -3.31 -10.13
C TYR A 262 3.41 -3.44 -9.65
N PHE A 263 4.10 -2.31 -9.60
CA PHE A 263 5.47 -2.26 -9.09
C PHE A 263 5.49 -2.50 -7.59
N LEU A 264 6.42 -3.37 -7.17
CA LEU A 264 6.88 -3.45 -5.80
C LEU A 264 8.09 -2.53 -5.61
N LEU A 265 8.01 -1.68 -4.62
CA LEU A 265 9.02 -0.69 -4.24
C LEU A 265 9.84 -1.24 -3.07
N GLY A 266 11.04 -0.68 -2.87
CA GLY A 266 11.93 -1.10 -1.80
C GLY A 266 12.67 -2.41 -2.07
N GLY A 267 13.42 -2.85 -1.06
CA GLY A 267 14.20 -4.07 -1.07
C GLY A 267 13.48 -5.18 -0.30
N ASP A 268 13.88 -6.42 -0.52
CA ASP A 268 13.37 -7.53 0.26
C ASP A 268 14.46 -8.05 1.19
N ASP A 269 14.24 -7.89 2.49
CA ASP A 269 15.13 -8.46 3.51
C ASP A 269 15.02 -9.99 3.58
N TRP A 270 13.98 -10.60 2.98
CA TRP A 270 13.66 -12.02 3.08
C TRP A 270 14.17 -12.85 1.91
N THR A 271 14.15 -12.31 0.69
CA THR A 271 14.78 -13.00 -0.43
C THR A 271 16.28 -12.75 -0.33
N ALA A 272 17.03 -13.76 0.12
CA ALA A 272 18.50 -13.78 0.16
C ALA A 272 19.18 -13.56 -1.22
N SER A 273 18.42 -13.16 -2.24
CA SER A 273 18.80 -12.89 -3.61
C SER A 273 18.75 -11.37 -3.84
N ALA A 274 19.69 -10.65 -3.25
CA ALA A 274 19.83 -9.19 -3.44
C ALA A 274 20.28 -8.79 -4.87
N ASP A 275 20.41 -9.74 -5.80
CA ASP A 275 21.20 -9.57 -7.02
C ASP A 275 20.42 -9.37 -8.32
N ASP A 276 19.09 -9.51 -8.31
CA ASP A 276 18.32 -9.28 -9.53
C ASP A 276 17.90 -7.80 -9.55
N LYS A 277 18.77 -6.95 -10.11
CA LYS A 277 18.61 -5.50 -10.39
C LYS A 277 17.40 -5.16 -11.30
N LYS A 278 16.33 -5.93 -11.25
CA LYS A 278 15.16 -5.82 -12.11
C LYS A 278 14.01 -5.25 -11.31
N GLU A 279 13.30 -4.31 -11.93
CA GLU A 279 11.98 -3.90 -11.47
C GLU A 279 11.12 -5.14 -11.20
N ILE A 280 10.54 -5.20 -10.02
CA ILE A 280 9.67 -6.32 -9.64
C ILE A 280 8.25 -5.91 -9.95
N CYS A 281 7.80 -6.33 -11.13
CA CYS A 281 6.41 -6.29 -11.51
C CYS A 281 5.74 -7.56 -11.01
N MET A 282 4.73 -7.44 -10.15
CA MET A 282 4.00 -8.61 -9.65
C MET A 282 2.51 -8.48 -9.90
N PRO A 283 1.85 -9.60 -10.24
CA PRO A 283 0.40 -9.62 -10.31
C PRO A 283 -0.16 -9.40 -8.91
N ALA A 284 -1.16 -8.54 -8.84
CA ALA A 284 -1.78 -8.05 -7.62
C ALA A 284 -2.18 -9.17 -6.63
N ILE A 285 -2.57 -10.33 -7.17
CA ILE A 285 -3.09 -11.49 -6.42
C ILE A 285 -2.05 -12.46 -5.84
N LEU A 286 -0.81 -12.50 -6.34
CA LEU A 286 0.18 -13.53 -5.95
C LEU A 286 1.25 -13.02 -5.00
N ALA A 287 1.40 -11.71 -4.90
CA ALA A 287 2.43 -11.10 -4.08
C ALA A 287 1.85 -10.50 -2.81
N MET A 288 2.70 -10.44 -1.81
CA MET A 288 2.36 -10.13 -0.45
C MET A 288 3.40 -9.14 0.05
N ALA A 289 2.97 -7.91 0.27
CA ALA A 289 3.83 -6.77 0.54
C ALA A 289 3.22 -5.90 1.64
N GLY A 290 4.05 -5.03 2.20
CA GLY A 290 3.59 -3.90 2.99
C GLY A 290 3.12 -2.78 2.06
N PHE A 291 2.74 -1.64 2.64
CA PHE A 291 2.43 -0.44 1.88
C PHE A 291 2.45 0.80 2.77
N ARG A 292 2.53 1.95 2.10
CA ARG A 292 2.39 3.29 2.69
C ARG A 292 1.28 4.04 2.00
N LEU A 293 0.80 5.10 2.65
CA LEU A 293 -0.17 6.00 2.09
C LEU A 293 0.46 7.32 1.63
N VAL A 294 -0.06 7.85 0.54
CA VAL A 294 0.13 9.23 0.10
C VAL A 294 -1.18 9.96 0.20
N LEU A 295 -1.12 11.21 0.66
CA LEU A 295 -2.19 12.18 0.62
C LEU A 295 -1.77 13.33 -0.30
N ASN A 296 -2.64 13.73 -1.23
CA ASN A 296 -2.38 14.84 -2.14
C ASN A 296 -2.77 16.18 -1.47
N PRO A 297 -1.83 17.12 -1.23
CA PRO A 297 -2.15 18.43 -0.63
C PRO A 297 -3.18 19.21 -1.44
N SER A 298 -3.18 19.07 -2.78
CA SER A 298 -4.13 19.77 -3.65
C SER A 298 -5.58 19.29 -3.47
N SER A 299 -5.79 18.12 -2.86
CA SER A 299 -7.12 17.65 -2.47
C SER A 299 -7.62 18.33 -1.18
N ILE A 300 -6.83 19.23 -0.57
CA ILE A 300 -7.17 19.95 0.66
C ILE A 300 -7.48 21.42 0.30
N PRO A 301 -8.75 21.80 0.12
CA PRO A 301 -9.13 23.17 -0.16
C PRO A 301 -8.61 24.13 0.91
N GLY A 302 -7.90 25.18 0.50
CA GLY A 302 -7.36 26.22 1.40
C GLY A 302 -5.94 25.96 1.90
N LEU A 303 -5.35 24.78 1.66
CA LEU A 303 -3.93 24.57 1.85
C LEU A 303 -3.18 25.16 0.65
N GLN A 304 -3.05 26.49 0.63
CA GLN A 304 -2.09 27.15 -0.24
C GLN A 304 -0.71 26.85 0.33
N VAL A 305 -0.08 25.76 -0.16
CA VAL A 305 1.34 25.56 0.07
C VAL A 305 2.02 26.76 -0.56
N ASN A 306 2.52 27.68 0.26
CA ASN A 306 3.28 28.83 -0.20
C ASN A 306 4.56 28.27 -0.85
N SER A 307 4.49 27.96 -2.15
CA SER A 307 5.58 27.39 -2.95
C SER A 307 6.70 28.40 -3.21
N THR A 308 6.80 29.45 -2.39
CA THR A 308 7.72 30.57 -2.56
C THR A 308 9.13 30.28 -2.05
N GLN A 309 9.41 29.07 -1.55
CA GLN A 309 10.80 28.59 -1.53
C GLN A 309 11.17 28.14 -2.93
N THR A 310 11.71 29.10 -3.69
CA THR A 310 12.44 28.91 -4.94
C THR A 310 13.25 27.61 -4.90
N GLY A 311 12.99 26.73 -5.86
CA GLY A 311 13.73 25.51 -6.11
C GLY A 311 15.21 25.78 -6.32
N GLY A 312 15.96 25.87 -5.22
CA GLY A 312 17.36 25.52 -5.22
C GLY A 312 17.42 24.04 -5.59
N SER A 313 18.02 23.74 -6.74
CA SER A 313 18.50 22.39 -7.03
C SER A 313 19.27 21.94 -5.79
N LEU A 314 18.71 21.02 -5.00
CA LEU A 314 19.41 20.38 -3.89
C LEU A 314 20.51 19.53 -4.52
N LYS A 315 21.64 20.16 -4.84
CA LYS A 315 22.86 19.44 -5.21
C LYS A 315 23.33 18.76 -3.95
N MET A 316 23.31 17.43 -3.97
CA MET A 316 23.67 16.57 -2.85
C MET A 316 25.12 16.81 -2.36
N ASP A 317 25.93 17.49 -3.17
CA ASP A 317 27.31 17.88 -2.87
C ASP A 317 27.46 18.79 -1.63
N GLU A 318 26.43 19.57 -1.25
CA GLU A 318 26.56 20.51 -0.12
C GLU A 318 26.32 19.85 1.27
N ALA A 319 25.56 18.74 1.31
CA ALA A 319 25.29 17.99 2.55
C ALA A 319 26.50 17.16 3.02
N LEU A 320 27.37 16.73 2.10
CA LEU A 320 28.58 15.94 2.41
C LEU A 320 29.79 16.81 2.81
N SER A 321 29.74 18.12 2.57
CA SER A 321 30.82 19.05 2.96
C SER A 321 30.84 19.43 4.44
N LEU A 322 29.73 19.23 5.18
CA LEU A 322 29.63 19.59 6.60
C LEU A 322 30.30 18.59 7.56
N GLU A 323 30.64 17.39 7.09
CA GLU A 323 31.33 16.37 7.91
C GLU A 323 32.86 16.54 7.95
N LYS A 324 33.44 17.40 7.10
CA LYS A 324 34.90 17.59 7.03
C LYS A 324 35.45 18.77 7.84
N VAL A 325 34.61 19.51 8.55
CA VAL A 325 35.06 20.70 9.33
C VAL A 325 35.33 20.38 10.81
N ASN A 326 35.07 19.16 11.29
CA ASN A 326 35.39 18.73 12.66
C ASN A 326 36.38 17.54 12.69
N LYS A 327 37.55 17.72 12.07
CA LYS A 327 38.76 16.95 12.37
C LYS A 327 39.95 17.88 12.48
#